data_AF-A0A914ZIS8-F1
#
_entry.id   AF-A0A914ZIS8-F1
#
_cell.length_a   1.000
_cell.length_b   1.000
_cell.length_c   1.000
_cell.angle_alpha   90.00
_cell.angle_beta   90.00
_cell.angle_gamma   90.00
#
_symmetry.space_group_name_H-M   'P 1'
#
loop_
_entity.id
_entity.type
_entity.pdbx_description
1 polymer ?
#
loop_
_entity_poly.entity_id
_entity_poly.type
_entity_poly.pdbx_seq_one_letter_code
_entity_poly.pdbx_strand_id
1 'polypeptide(L)'
;MPVVKFGGGRRQYRRRYAGFFPDASKRVEQMCSHALMSRIEWEKKIDAWQQTILSDDSLPDWYKSALFNESYFLTDGGTCWFEYDDEWRSTERQMSDESAKYFKEFGRFAYLEAWEYYMLNTYDVHFYSSFALLENWPLIELVIQLDFADQVLASCDHKSVNINESTRTEVKRLGRLPHDLGNPSQFQLMFI
;
A
#
# COMPACT_ATOMS: atom_id res chain seq x y z
N MET A 1 -12.38 9.51 -8.34
CA MET A 1 -13.19 8.65 -7.46
C MET A 1 -12.52 8.63 -6.07
N PRO A 2 -12.94 9.50 -5.13
CA PRO A 2 -12.21 9.76 -3.88
C PRO A 2 -12.45 8.69 -2.80
N VAL A 3 -13.56 7.96 -2.89
CA VAL A 3 -13.96 6.92 -1.95
C VAL A 3 -14.11 5.63 -2.72
N VAL A 4 -13.55 4.55 -2.18
CA VAL A 4 -13.64 3.20 -2.73
C VAL A 4 -14.20 2.24 -1.69
N LYS A 5 -14.78 1.15 -2.18
CA LYS A 5 -15.28 0.03 -1.38
C LYS A 5 -14.67 -1.25 -1.93
N PHE A 6 -14.40 -2.19 -1.04
CA PHE A 6 -13.89 -3.52 -1.36
C PHE A 6 -14.88 -4.60 -0.96
N GLY A 7 -14.80 -5.76 -1.60
CA GLY A 7 -15.66 -6.93 -1.39
C GLY A 7 -17.11 -6.59 -1.03
N GLY A 8 -17.56 -7.05 0.15
CA GLY A 8 -18.93 -6.91 0.66
C GLY A 8 -19.39 -5.48 0.99
N GLY A 9 -18.61 -4.45 0.67
CA GLY A 9 -19.03 -3.04 0.69
C GLY A 9 -19.30 -2.44 2.08
N ARG A 10 -18.88 -3.13 3.14
CA ARG A 10 -19.16 -2.75 4.54
C ARG A 10 -18.38 -1.53 5.02
N ARG A 11 -17.17 -1.31 4.50
CA ARG A 11 -16.30 -0.18 4.85
C ARG A 11 -15.98 0.65 3.62
N GLN A 12 -15.92 1.96 3.81
CA GLN A 12 -15.50 2.93 2.82
C GLN A 12 -14.08 3.36 3.10
N TYR A 13 -13.27 3.46 2.06
CA TYR A 13 -11.88 3.93 2.17
C TYR A 13 -11.73 5.19 1.35
N ARG A 14 -11.30 6.27 2.00
CA ARG A 14 -10.98 7.51 1.31
C ARG A 14 -9.56 7.42 0.77
N ARG A 15 -9.37 7.59 -0.53
CA ARG A 15 -8.05 7.62 -1.16
C ARG A 15 -7.23 8.80 -0.65
N ARG A 16 -5.94 8.58 -0.42
CA ARG A 16 -5.00 9.57 0.13
C ARG A 16 -5.02 10.90 -0.62
N TYR A 17 -5.11 10.86 -1.95
CA TYR A 17 -5.12 12.09 -2.74
C TYR A 17 -6.29 13.03 -2.36
N ALA A 18 -7.40 12.51 -1.85
CA ALA A 18 -8.56 13.30 -1.48
C ALA A 18 -8.29 14.19 -0.25
N GLY A 19 -7.29 13.88 0.60
CA GLY A 19 -6.79 14.75 1.67
C GLY A 19 -6.31 16.11 1.16
N PHE A 20 -5.55 16.10 0.07
CA PHE A 20 -4.98 17.32 -0.53
C PHE A 20 -6.01 18.17 -1.28
N PHE A 21 -7.15 17.58 -1.66
CA PHE A 21 -8.22 18.26 -2.39
C PHE A 21 -9.57 18.05 -1.70
N PRO A 22 -9.81 18.72 -0.55
CA PRO A 22 -10.96 18.44 0.31
C PRO A 22 -12.30 18.87 -0.31
N ASP A 23 -12.33 19.94 -1.10
CA ASP A 23 -13.56 20.45 -1.73
C ASP A 23 -14.07 19.48 -2.81
N ALA A 24 -15.11 18.72 -2.48
CA ALA A 24 -15.68 17.73 -3.38
C ALA A 24 -16.26 18.33 -4.66
N SER A 25 -16.76 19.56 -4.61
CA SER A 25 -17.40 20.22 -5.76
C SER A 25 -16.39 20.69 -6.80
N LYS A 26 -15.18 21.06 -6.36
CA LYS A 26 -14.10 21.58 -7.21
C LYS A 26 -12.91 20.64 -7.36
N ARG A 27 -12.94 19.46 -6.74
CA ARG A 27 -11.79 18.55 -6.66
C ARG A 27 -11.12 18.31 -8.01
N VAL A 28 -11.90 18.01 -9.04
CA VAL A 28 -11.36 17.72 -10.38
C VAL A 28 -10.70 18.95 -10.97
N GLU A 29 -11.33 20.11 -10.89
CA GLU A 29 -10.79 21.39 -11.35
C GLU A 29 -9.48 21.74 -10.62
N GLN A 30 -9.48 21.61 -9.29
CA GLN A 30 -8.30 21.85 -8.45
C GLN A 30 -7.15 20.90 -8.79
N MET A 31 -7.42 19.61 -9.00
CA MET A 31 -6.41 18.63 -9.41
C MET A 31 -5.81 18.97 -10.77
N CYS A 32 -6.66 19.27 -11.77
CA CYS A 32 -6.21 19.63 -13.12
C CYS A 32 -5.39 20.93 -13.10
N SER A 33 -5.87 21.95 -12.39
CA SER A 33 -5.16 23.22 -12.24
C SER A 33 -3.81 23.03 -11.55
N HIS A 34 -3.78 22.28 -10.44
CA HIS A 34 -2.55 21.98 -9.71
C HIS A 34 -1.52 21.25 -10.58
N ALA A 35 -1.96 20.26 -11.36
CA ALA A 35 -1.10 19.53 -12.28
C ALA A 35 -0.51 20.43 -13.37
N LEU A 36 -1.34 21.23 -14.03
CA LEU A 36 -0.89 22.14 -15.09
C LEU A 36 0.10 23.19 -14.57
N MET A 37 -0.13 23.72 -13.37
CA MET A 37 0.73 24.72 -12.75
C MET A 37 2.04 24.13 -12.22
N SER A 38 2.05 22.86 -11.80
CA SER A 38 3.21 22.21 -11.18
C SER A 38 4.06 21.39 -12.15
N ARG A 39 3.58 21.12 -13.37
CA ARG A 39 4.21 20.19 -14.34
C ARG A 39 5.71 20.41 -14.54
N ILE A 40 6.15 21.66 -14.72
CA ILE A 40 7.55 22.00 -15.01
C ILE A 40 8.44 21.70 -13.79
N GLU A 41 7.91 21.92 -12.61
CA GLU A 41 8.63 21.62 -11.37
C GLU A 41 8.70 20.11 -11.12
N TRP A 42 7.64 19.37 -11.48
CA TRP A 42 7.62 17.92 -11.37
C TRP A 42 8.58 17.25 -12.36
N GLU A 43 8.63 17.71 -13.61
CA GLU A 43 9.61 17.25 -14.61
C GLU A 43 11.04 17.41 -14.07
N LYS A 44 11.39 18.59 -13.56
CA LYS A 44 12.71 18.82 -12.96
C LYS A 44 13.04 17.90 -11.78
N LYS A 45 12.06 17.60 -10.93
CA LYS A 45 12.25 16.70 -9.79
C LYS A 45 12.43 15.25 -10.23
N ILE A 46 11.69 14.82 -11.25
CA ILE A 46 11.85 13.49 -11.86
C ILE A 46 13.23 13.38 -12.48
N ASP A 47 13.64 14.36 -13.29
CA ASP A 47 14.96 14.40 -13.91
C ASP A 47 16.06 14.35 -12.85
N ALA A 48 15.97 15.17 -11.80
CA ALA A 48 16.95 15.21 -10.72
C ALA A 48 17.08 13.86 -9.99
N TRP A 49 15.97 13.17 -9.75
CA TRP A 49 15.98 11.83 -9.14
C TRP A 49 16.63 10.80 -10.06
N GLN A 50 16.24 10.75 -11.34
CA GLN A 50 16.79 9.80 -12.31
C GLN A 50 18.28 10.04 -12.62
N GLN A 51 18.72 11.30 -12.62
CA GLN A 51 20.06 11.71 -13.02
C GLN A 51 21.16 11.01 -12.22
N THR A 52 20.91 10.72 -10.95
CA THR A 52 21.85 10.01 -10.06
C THR A 52 22.27 8.65 -10.63
N ILE A 53 21.35 7.94 -11.28
CA ILE A 53 21.62 6.65 -11.93
C ILE A 53 21.98 6.83 -13.40
N LEU A 54 21.31 7.74 -14.12
CA LEU A 54 21.53 7.91 -15.55
C LEU A 54 22.95 8.39 -15.88
N SER A 55 23.54 9.22 -15.01
CA SER A 55 24.91 9.73 -15.16
C SER A 55 26.01 8.74 -14.80
N ASP A 56 25.67 7.57 -14.25
CA ASP A 56 26.66 6.54 -13.94
C ASP A 56 27.00 5.72 -15.19
N ASP A 57 28.15 6.02 -15.80
CA ASP A 57 28.65 5.31 -17.00
C ASP A 57 29.10 3.87 -16.71
N SER A 58 29.21 3.46 -15.44
CA SER A 58 29.53 2.07 -15.08
C SER A 58 28.32 1.13 -15.22
N LEU A 59 27.11 1.69 -15.25
CA LEU A 59 25.86 0.95 -15.38
C LEU A 59 25.43 0.86 -16.86
N PRO A 60 25.13 -0.34 -17.38
CA PRO A 60 24.67 -0.48 -18.76
C PRO A 60 23.24 0.05 -18.95
N ASP A 61 22.93 0.57 -20.14
CA ASP A 61 21.64 1.20 -20.43
C ASP A 61 20.43 0.29 -20.20
N TRP A 62 20.57 -1.02 -20.50
CA TRP A 62 19.49 -1.98 -20.27
C TRP A 62 19.14 -2.09 -18.78
N TYR A 63 20.13 -1.97 -17.89
CA TYR A 63 19.93 -2.05 -16.45
C TYR A 63 19.23 -0.79 -15.94
N LYS A 64 19.69 0.39 -16.39
CA LYS A 64 19.03 1.68 -16.09
C LYS A 64 17.56 1.65 -16.53
N SER A 65 17.30 1.14 -17.74
CA SER A 65 15.93 1.00 -18.26
C SER A 65 15.08 0.07 -17.41
N ALA A 66 15.58 -1.12 -17.03
CA ALA A 66 14.85 -2.05 -16.18
C ALA A 66 14.56 -1.43 -14.81
N LEU A 67 15.56 -0.81 -14.17
CA LEU A 67 15.42 -0.23 -12.84
C LEU A 67 14.29 0.81 -12.75
N PHE A 68 14.17 1.67 -13.75
CA PHE A 68 13.10 2.67 -13.77
C PHE A 68 11.77 2.11 -14.24
N ASN A 69 11.76 1.29 -15.29
CA ASN A 69 10.50 0.80 -15.86
C ASN A 69 9.79 -0.16 -14.93
N GLU A 70 10.50 -1.02 -14.18
CA GLU A 70 9.88 -1.95 -13.22
C GLU A 70 9.18 -1.24 -12.06
N SER A 71 9.51 0.01 -11.77
CA SER A 71 8.80 0.83 -10.77
C SER A 71 7.34 1.10 -11.12
N TYR A 72 6.92 0.87 -12.38
CA TYR A 72 5.53 1.03 -12.82
C TYR A 72 4.55 0.27 -11.91
N PHE A 73 4.98 -0.88 -11.38
CA PHE A 73 4.16 -1.75 -10.56
C PHE A 73 3.73 -1.09 -9.25
N LEU A 74 4.46 -0.10 -8.74
CA LEU A 74 4.03 0.69 -7.56
C LEU A 74 2.76 1.50 -7.82
N THR A 75 2.44 1.76 -9.10
CA THR A 75 1.23 2.47 -9.50
C THR A 75 0.18 1.53 -10.11
N ASP A 76 0.62 0.52 -10.86
CA ASP A 76 -0.27 -0.39 -11.60
C ASP A 76 -0.53 -1.73 -10.89
N GLY A 77 0.19 -2.04 -9.81
CA GLY A 77 0.03 -3.26 -9.00
C GLY A 77 -1.20 -3.24 -8.09
N GLY A 78 -2.31 -2.63 -8.50
CA GLY A 78 -3.53 -2.53 -7.68
C GLY A 78 -3.37 -1.68 -6.41
N THR A 79 -2.49 -0.67 -6.44
CA THR A 79 -2.11 0.13 -5.28
C THR A 79 -3.29 0.80 -4.58
N CYS A 80 -3.34 0.57 -3.28
CA CYS A 80 -4.31 1.03 -2.32
C CYS A 80 -3.62 1.98 -1.33
N TRP A 81 -3.86 3.28 -1.50
CA TRP A 81 -3.34 4.29 -0.58
C TRP A 81 -4.49 5.11 0.01
N PHE A 82 -4.73 4.95 1.30
CA PHE A 82 -5.89 5.51 1.99
C PHE A 82 -5.53 6.51 3.08
N GLU A 83 -6.39 7.50 3.26
CA GLU A 83 -6.40 8.32 4.47
C GLU A 83 -6.76 7.47 5.67
N TYR A 84 -6.09 7.73 6.79
CA TYR A 84 -6.48 7.16 8.06
C TYR A 84 -7.83 7.69 8.51
N ASP A 85 -8.61 6.84 9.17
CA ASP A 85 -9.89 7.17 9.75
C ASP A 85 -9.94 6.60 11.18
N ASP A 86 -10.28 7.46 12.14
CA ASP A 86 -10.28 7.13 13.57
C ASP A 86 -11.25 5.99 13.90
N GLU A 87 -12.29 5.75 13.08
CA GLU A 87 -13.18 4.60 13.24
C GLU A 87 -12.45 3.26 13.14
N TRP A 88 -11.28 3.22 12.49
CA TRP A 88 -10.50 1.99 12.33
C TRP A 88 -10.09 1.40 13.67
N ARG A 89 -9.80 2.23 14.68
CA ARG A 89 -9.48 1.78 16.05
C ARG A 89 -10.60 0.97 16.71
N SER A 90 -11.84 1.19 16.31
CA SER A 90 -12.99 0.43 16.84
C SER A 90 -13.07 -0.99 16.27
N THR A 91 -12.53 -1.19 15.07
CA THR A 91 -12.60 -2.47 14.32
C THR A 91 -11.27 -3.23 14.30
N GLU A 92 -10.14 -2.53 14.40
CA GLU A 92 -8.77 -3.06 14.36
C GLU A 92 -8.11 -2.88 15.73
N ARG A 93 -8.52 -3.69 16.71
CA ARG A 93 -8.12 -3.54 18.12
C ARG A 93 -6.64 -3.76 18.39
N GLN A 94 -5.95 -4.45 17.48
CA GLN A 94 -4.52 -4.72 17.52
C GLN A 94 -3.67 -3.52 17.08
N MET A 95 -4.28 -2.47 16.51
CA MET A 95 -3.55 -1.31 16.01
C MET A 95 -2.90 -0.52 17.15
N SER A 96 -1.57 -0.41 17.09
CA SER A 96 -0.80 0.35 18.08
C SER A 96 -0.93 1.86 17.91
N ASP A 97 -0.54 2.61 18.95
CA ASP A 97 -0.51 4.07 18.89
C ASP A 97 0.53 4.60 17.91
N GLU A 98 1.64 3.88 17.74
CA GLU A 98 2.67 4.22 16.76
C GLU A 98 2.13 4.07 15.33
N SER A 99 1.46 2.94 15.03
CA SER A 99 0.82 2.72 13.72
C SER A 99 -0.19 3.80 13.40
N ALA A 100 -1.10 4.13 14.33
CA ALA A 100 -2.10 5.17 14.09
C ALA A 100 -1.48 6.56 13.86
N LYS A 101 -0.39 6.90 14.57
CA LYS A 101 0.36 8.14 14.35
C LYS A 101 0.89 8.21 12.92
N TYR A 102 1.57 7.16 12.46
CA TYR A 102 2.14 7.14 11.10
C TYR A 102 1.06 7.00 10.01
N PHE A 103 -0.02 6.26 10.26
CA PHE A 103 -1.13 6.17 9.31
C PHE A 103 -1.85 7.52 9.15
N LYS A 104 -2.00 8.31 10.21
CA LYS A 104 -2.51 9.70 10.11
C LYS A 104 -1.61 10.55 9.23
N GLU A 105 -0.30 10.47 9.44
CA GLU A 105 0.66 11.33 8.75
C GLU A 105 0.93 10.92 7.30
N PHE A 106 1.00 9.62 6.99
CA PHE A 106 1.41 9.12 5.67
C PHE A 106 0.31 8.33 4.93
N GLY A 107 -0.80 8.03 5.59
CA GLY A 107 -1.83 7.14 5.07
C GLY A 107 -1.46 5.66 5.28
N ARG A 108 -2.41 4.77 5.02
CA ARG A 108 -2.20 3.32 5.01
C ARG A 108 -2.01 2.84 3.58
N PHE A 109 -1.00 2.02 3.34
CA PHE A 109 -0.53 1.67 2.00
C PHE A 109 -0.49 0.16 1.78
N ALA A 110 -1.01 -0.29 0.64
CA ALA A 110 -0.83 -1.65 0.16
C ALA A 110 -0.83 -1.73 -1.36
N TYR A 111 -0.30 -2.82 -1.89
CA TYR A 111 -0.35 -3.19 -3.31
C TYR A 111 -0.47 -4.70 -3.43
N LEU A 112 -0.91 -5.19 -4.59
CA LEU A 112 -1.10 -6.60 -4.85
C LEU A 112 0.24 -7.28 -5.09
N GLU A 113 0.33 -8.56 -4.73
CA GLU A 113 1.40 -9.44 -5.17
C GLU A 113 1.45 -9.54 -6.70
N ALA A 114 0.29 -9.79 -7.33
CA ALA A 114 0.14 -9.88 -8.78
C ALA A 114 -1.33 -9.70 -9.18
N TRP A 115 -1.61 -9.62 -10.49
CA TRP A 115 -2.98 -9.58 -11.01
C TRP A 115 -3.67 -10.96 -11.00
N GLU A 116 -2.90 -12.04 -10.91
CA GLU A 116 -3.38 -13.40 -10.72
C GLU A 116 -3.61 -13.73 -9.24
N TYR A 117 -2.90 -13.05 -8.35
CA TYR A 117 -2.93 -13.26 -6.90
C TYR A 117 -3.32 -11.98 -6.19
N TYR A 118 -4.61 -11.84 -5.89
CA TYR A 118 -5.17 -10.65 -5.24
C TYR A 118 -4.86 -10.57 -3.74
N MET A 119 -3.62 -10.84 -3.34
CA MET A 119 -3.14 -10.76 -1.96
C MET A 119 -2.38 -9.45 -1.78
N LEU A 120 -2.73 -8.68 -0.75
CA LEU A 120 -2.15 -7.37 -0.50
C LEU A 120 -0.90 -7.48 0.35
N ASN A 121 0.18 -6.83 -0.07
CA ASN A 121 1.46 -6.81 0.61
C ASN A 121 1.92 -8.21 1.03
N THR A 122 1.79 -9.23 0.17
CA THR A 122 2.31 -10.58 0.47
C THR A 122 3.75 -10.49 0.96
N TYR A 123 4.01 -10.86 2.21
CA TYR A 123 5.18 -10.42 2.97
C TYR A 123 6.48 -11.10 2.50
N ASP A 124 6.41 -12.39 2.18
CA ASP A 124 7.53 -13.15 1.64
C ASP A 124 7.92 -12.68 0.22
N VAL A 125 6.97 -12.13 -0.54
CA VAL A 125 7.24 -11.47 -1.83
C VAL A 125 7.72 -10.03 -1.61
N HIS A 126 7.08 -9.30 -0.69
CA HIS A 126 7.41 -7.93 -0.34
C HIS A 126 8.85 -7.79 0.17
N PHE A 127 9.40 -8.82 0.82
CA PHE A 127 10.81 -8.90 1.17
C PHE A 127 11.73 -8.49 0.01
N TYR A 128 11.47 -8.96 -1.21
CA TYR A 128 12.29 -8.65 -2.39
C TYR A 128 12.03 -7.26 -2.96
N SER A 129 10.77 -6.79 -2.95
CA SER A 129 10.40 -5.49 -3.53
C SER A 129 10.56 -4.31 -2.54
N SER A 130 10.69 -4.58 -1.25
CA SER A 130 10.79 -3.59 -0.16
C SER A 130 11.90 -2.56 -0.40
N PHE A 131 13.01 -2.95 -1.03
CA PHE A 131 14.10 -2.05 -1.38
C PHE A 131 13.64 -0.86 -2.23
N ALA A 132 12.71 -1.07 -3.17
CA ALA A 132 12.21 0.02 -4.00
C ALA A 132 11.44 1.07 -3.16
N LEU A 133 10.69 0.63 -2.15
CA LEU A 133 9.99 1.53 -1.23
C LEU A 133 10.94 2.12 -0.20
N LEU A 134 11.89 1.36 0.33
CA LEU A 134 12.86 1.85 1.31
C LEU A 134 13.73 2.98 0.75
N GLU A 135 14.23 2.82 -0.48
CA GLU A 135 15.09 3.82 -1.12
C GLU A 135 14.33 5.09 -1.53
N ASN A 136 13.08 4.96 -1.99
CA ASN A 136 12.34 6.09 -2.58
C ASN A 136 11.29 6.70 -1.65
N TRP A 137 10.65 5.89 -0.80
CA TRP A 137 9.57 6.28 0.12
C TRP A 137 9.67 5.55 1.48
N PRO A 138 10.74 5.76 2.26
CA PRO A 138 11.01 5.00 3.48
C PRO A 138 9.89 5.09 4.53
N LEU A 139 9.11 6.17 4.53
CA LEU A 139 7.98 6.35 5.45
C LEU A 139 6.74 5.55 5.02
N ILE A 140 6.60 5.26 3.72
CA ILE A 140 5.58 4.31 3.23
C ILE A 140 6.00 2.88 3.60
N GLU A 141 7.28 2.54 3.44
CA GLU A 141 7.81 1.25 3.88
C GLU A 141 7.60 1.05 5.39
N LEU A 142 7.89 2.06 6.21
CA LEU A 142 7.65 2.02 7.66
C LEU A 142 6.17 1.76 7.98
N VAL A 143 5.24 2.40 7.28
CA VAL A 143 3.79 2.17 7.43
C VAL A 143 3.43 0.70 7.15
N ILE A 144 4.00 0.07 6.12
CA ILE A 144 3.76 -1.35 5.82
C ILE A 144 4.29 -2.23 6.97
N GLN A 145 5.51 -1.98 7.45
CA GLN A 145 6.10 -2.77 8.54
C GLN A 145 5.32 -2.62 9.86
N LEU A 146 4.82 -1.42 10.17
CA LEU A 146 3.96 -1.18 11.34
C LEU A 146 2.64 -1.96 11.24
N ASP A 147 2.06 -2.03 10.04
CA ASP A 147 0.85 -2.82 9.80
C ASP A 147 1.09 -4.30 10.11
N PHE A 148 2.18 -4.88 9.60
CA PHE A 148 2.58 -6.25 9.91
C PHE A 148 2.90 -6.47 11.39
N ALA A 149 3.57 -5.51 12.04
CA ALA A 149 3.92 -5.59 13.46
C ALA A 149 2.68 -5.70 14.35
N ASP A 150 1.64 -4.91 14.07
CA ASP A 150 0.38 -4.96 14.79
C ASP A 150 -0.32 -6.33 14.65
N GLN A 151 -0.06 -7.07 13.58
CA GLN A 151 -0.62 -8.41 13.37
C GLN A 151 0.09 -9.50 14.17
N VAL A 152 1.30 -9.30 14.69
CA VAL A 152 2.08 -10.36 15.36
C VAL A 152 1.32 -10.95 16.55
N LEU A 153 0.71 -10.08 17.37
CA LEU A 153 -0.05 -10.48 18.55
C LEU A 153 -1.54 -10.71 18.28
N ALA A 154 -1.99 -10.57 17.03
CA ALA A 154 -3.36 -10.87 16.64
C ALA A 154 -3.58 -12.37 16.45
N SER A 155 -4.80 -12.82 16.74
CA SER A 155 -5.29 -14.18 16.46
C SER A 155 -6.73 -14.14 15.99
N CYS A 156 -7.10 -15.09 15.13
CA CYS A 156 -8.44 -15.20 14.60
C CYS A 156 -8.96 -16.63 14.82
N ASP A 157 -10.10 -16.75 15.52
CA ASP A 157 -10.75 -18.05 15.79
C ASP A 157 -11.43 -18.63 14.55
N HIS A 158 -11.53 -17.85 13.46
CA HIS A 158 -12.07 -18.32 12.19
C HIS A 158 -11.15 -19.38 11.57
N LYS A 159 -11.76 -20.46 11.09
CA LYS A 159 -11.06 -21.54 10.39
C LYS A 159 -11.44 -21.57 8.92
N SER A 160 -10.43 -21.63 8.07
CA SER A 160 -10.58 -21.81 6.62
C SER A 160 -10.15 -23.21 6.21
N VAL A 161 -10.65 -23.67 5.06
CA VAL A 161 -10.24 -24.95 4.46
C VAL A 161 -8.92 -24.73 3.74
N ASN A 162 -7.90 -25.52 4.10
CA ASN A 162 -6.68 -25.62 3.34
C ASN A 162 -6.98 -26.36 2.03
N ILE A 163 -6.74 -25.71 0.90
CA ILE A 163 -7.08 -26.23 -0.44
C ILE A 163 -6.29 -27.51 -0.76
N ASN A 164 -5.06 -27.63 -0.27
CA ASN A 164 -4.19 -28.76 -0.58
C ASN A 164 -4.47 -29.99 0.31
N GLU A 165 -4.82 -29.77 1.57
CA GLU A 165 -4.95 -30.85 2.56
C GLU A 165 -6.41 -31.21 2.88
N SER A 166 -7.39 -30.43 2.40
CA SER A 166 -8.81 -30.54 2.80
C SER A 166 -9.04 -30.48 4.32
N THR A 167 -8.04 -29.98 5.07
CA THR A 167 -8.09 -29.77 6.52
C THR A 167 -8.62 -28.37 6.83
N ARG A 168 -9.15 -28.16 8.04
CA ARG A 168 -9.52 -26.82 8.51
C ARG A 168 -8.46 -26.27 9.46
N THR A 169 -7.85 -25.16 9.10
CA THR A 169 -6.82 -24.48 9.89
C THR A 169 -7.30 -23.10 10.32
N GLU A 170 -6.80 -22.61 11.44
CA GLU A 170 -7.02 -21.21 11.86
C GLU A 170 -6.42 -20.27 10.81
N VAL A 171 -7.14 -19.20 10.50
CA VAL A 171 -6.69 -18.21 9.51
C VAL A 171 -5.52 -17.39 10.04
N LYS A 172 -5.49 -17.11 11.35
CA LYS A 172 -4.41 -16.34 11.99
C LYS A 172 -4.09 -16.86 13.39
N ARG A 173 -2.82 -17.17 13.63
CA ARG A 173 -2.30 -17.59 14.94
C ARG A 173 -1.50 -16.51 15.62
N LEU A 174 -1.58 -16.48 16.95
CA LEU A 174 -0.76 -15.63 17.81
C LEU A 174 0.73 -15.91 17.58
N GLY A 175 1.54 -14.86 17.51
CA GLY A 175 3.00 -14.95 17.35
C GLY A 175 3.46 -15.33 15.94
N ARG A 176 2.56 -15.34 14.95
CA ARG A 176 2.88 -15.58 13.54
C ARG A 176 2.54 -14.33 12.73
N LEU A 177 3.49 -13.87 11.91
CA LEU A 177 3.17 -12.88 10.89
C LEU A 177 2.19 -13.49 9.89
N PRO A 178 1.20 -12.71 9.42
CA PRO A 178 0.36 -13.16 8.32
C PRO A 178 1.17 -13.21 7.03
N HIS A 179 0.71 -14.03 6.07
CA HIS A 179 1.29 -14.12 4.75
C HIS A 179 1.07 -12.83 3.95
N ASP A 180 -0.15 -12.29 3.99
CA ASP A 180 -0.55 -11.05 3.32
C ASP A 180 -1.41 -10.20 4.28
N LEU A 181 -1.85 -9.04 3.85
CA LEU A 181 -2.78 -8.17 4.57
C LEU A 181 -4.18 -8.22 3.92
N GLY A 182 -4.59 -9.38 3.44
CA GLY A 182 -5.93 -9.64 2.94
C GLY A 182 -6.06 -9.42 1.43
N ASN A 183 -7.32 -9.43 0.98
CA ASN A 183 -7.66 -9.51 -0.43
C ASN A 183 -8.80 -8.55 -0.80
N PRO A 184 -8.71 -7.78 -1.91
CA PRO A 184 -9.76 -6.86 -2.39
C PRO A 184 -11.16 -7.45 -2.52
N SER A 185 -11.27 -8.77 -2.72
CA SER A 185 -12.55 -9.49 -2.82
C SER A 185 -13.17 -9.85 -1.46
N GLN A 186 -12.38 -9.81 -0.37
CA GLN A 186 -12.84 -10.15 0.98
C GLN A 186 -13.65 -9.02 1.62
N PHE A 187 -14.35 -9.37 2.71
CA PHE A 187 -15.28 -8.47 3.39
C PHE A 187 -14.62 -7.22 4.00
N GLN A 188 -13.32 -7.28 4.29
CA GLN A 188 -12.51 -6.18 4.82
C GLN A 188 -11.09 -6.25 4.23
N LEU A 189 -10.48 -5.09 4.00
CA LEU A 189 -9.15 -4.96 3.40
C LEU A 189 -8.13 -4.65 4.51
N MET A 190 -6.91 -5.17 4.42
CA MET A 190 -5.84 -4.85 5.37
C MET A 190 -6.23 -5.20 6.81
N PHE A 191 -6.85 -6.37 7.00
CA PHE A 191 -7.14 -6.94 8.31
C PHE A 191 -7.46 -8.42 8.16
N ILE A 192 -6.93 -9.27 9.05
CA ILE A 192 -7.09 -10.73 9.03
C ILE A 192 -7.61 -11.24 10.37
#